data_AF-A0A4Z1E7R8-F1
#
_entry.id   AF-A0A4Z1E7R8-F1
#
_cell.length_a   1.000
_cell.length_b   1.000
_cell.length_c   1.000
_cell.angle_alpha   90.00
_cell.angle_beta   90.00
_cell.angle_gamma   90.00
#
_symmetry.space_group_name_H-M   'P 1'
#
loop_
_entity.id
_entity.type
_entity.pdbx_description
1 polymer ?
#
loop_
_entity_poly.entity_id
_entity_poly.type
_entity_poly.pdbx_seq_one_letter_code
_entity_poly.pdbx_strand_id
1 'polypeptide(L)' 'MDGNGRSTRLLADLVLLAARDDDDLPAVFDWAVDKVAYIQALRQYDQTRDSTELAALVGLTLID' A
#
# COMPACT_ATOMS: atom_id res chain seq x y z
N MET A 1 9.06 5.10 -18.23
CA MET A 1 9.87 5.28 -17.00
C MET A 1 9.50 4.12 -16.09
N ASP A 2 10.38 3.13 -15.97
CA ASP A 2 10.09 1.95 -15.15
C ASP A 2 10.44 2.25 -13.69
N GLY A 3 9.56 1.86 -12.76
CA GLY A 3 9.84 1.94 -11.32
C GLY A 3 8.89 2.80 -10.50
N ASN A 4 7.96 3.56 -11.11
CA ASN A 4 6.98 4.36 -10.36
C ASN A 4 6.24 3.52 -9.31
N GLY A 5 5.77 2.34 -9.69
CA GLY A 5 5.09 1.44 -8.74
C GLY A 5 5.99 0.92 -7.61
N ARG A 6 7.31 0.85 -7.78
CA ARG A 6 8.24 0.51 -6.68
C ARG A 6 8.45 1.71 -5.76
N SER A 7 8.74 2.88 -6.33
CA SER A 7 8.97 4.10 -5.55
C SER A 7 7.73 4.53 -4.76
N THR A 8 6.53 4.41 -5.33
CA THR A 8 5.28 4.73 -4.63
C THR A 8 5.02 3.78 -3.46
N ARG A 9 5.31 2.49 -3.62
CA ARG A 9 5.15 1.51 -2.54
C ARG A 9 6.12 1.75 -1.40
N LEU A 10 7.38 2.04 -1.73
CA LEU A 10 8.38 2.45 -0.73
C LEU A 10 7.98 3.73 0.01
N LEU A 11 7.44 4.73 -0.70
CA LEU A 11 6.94 5.95 -0.07
C LEU A 11 5.76 5.66 0.87
N ALA A 12 4.85 4.77 0.47
CA ALA A 12 3.73 4.37 1.32
C ALA A 12 4.21 3.66 2.61
N ASP A 13 5.20 2.76 2.51
CA ASP A 13 5.80 2.12 3.69
C ASP A 13 6.43 3.16 4.63
N LEU A 14 7.16 4.13 4.07
CA LEU A 14 7.76 5.21 4.87
C LEU A 14 6.71 6.07 5.57
N VAL A 15 5.61 6.40 4.88
CA VAL A 15 4.52 7.18 5.46
C VAL A 15 3.83 6.40 6.58
N LEU A 16 3.62 5.10 6.42
CA LEU A 16 3.04 4.26 7.47
C LEU A 16 3.94 4.24 8.72
N LEU A 17 5.25 4.02 8.54
CA LEU A 17 6.20 4.02 9.64
C LEU A 17 6.25 5.37 10.36
N ALA A 18 6.21 6.48 9.62
CA ALA A 18 6.26 7.81 10.20
C ALA A 18 4.93 8.26 10.86
N ALA A 19 3.81 7.63 10.52
CA ALA A 19 2.49 7.97 11.04
C ALA A 19 2.05 7.11 12.24
N ARG A 20 2.79 6.04 12.54
CA ARG A 20 2.54 5.20 13.73
C ARG A 20 3.06 5.88 14.99
N ASP A 21 2.41 5.62 16.11
CA ASP A 21 2.84 6.09 17.42
C ASP A 21 4.06 5.27 17.91
N ASP A 22 4.87 5.85 18.80
CA ASP A 22 6.08 5.21 19.33
C ASP A 22 5.81 3.88 20.08
N ASP A 23 4.59 3.69 20.58
CA ASP A 23 4.16 2.48 21.29
C ASP A 23 3.66 1.36 20.35
N ASP A 24 3.45 1.64 19.06
CA ASP A 24 3.05 0.65 18.07
C ASP A 24 4.24 -0.17 17.56
N LEU A 25 4.05 -1.48 17.37
CA LEU A 25 5.04 -2.29 16.66
C LEU A 25 5.23 -1.75 15.23
N PRO A 26 6.46 -1.62 14.73
CA PRO A 26 6.67 -1.12 13.38
C PRO A 26 6.07 -2.09 12.35
N ALA A 27 5.43 -1.53 11.32
CA ALA A 27 4.77 -2.29 10.28
C ALA A 27 4.93 -1.60 8.92
N VAL A 28 4.91 -2.41 7.86
CA VAL A 28 4.88 -1.97 6.46
C VAL A 28 3.65 -2.56 5.78
N PHE A 29 3.34 -2.10 4.57
CA PHE A 29 2.28 -2.72 3.79
C PHE A 29 2.74 -4.09 3.27
N ASP A 30 1.82 -5.07 3.28
CA ASP A 30 2.04 -6.34 2.61
C ASP A 30 1.83 -6.17 1.10
N TRP A 31 2.93 -6.00 0.37
CA TRP A 31 2.90 -5.85 -1.08
C TRP A 31 2.82 -7.17 -1.84
N ALA A 32 2.73 -8.32 -1.16
CA ALA A 32 2.51 -9.64 -1.77
C ALA A 32 1.04 -9.83 -2.21
N VAL A 33 0.52 -8.86 -2.94
CA VAL A 33 -0.87 -8.83 -3.43
C VAL A 33 -1.04 -9.55 -4.75
N ASP A 34 -2.25 -10.03 -5.02
CA ASP A 34 -2.62 -10.46 -6.37
C ASP A 34 -2.48 -9.29 -7.34
N LYS A 35 -1.58 -9.43 -8.30
CA LYS A 35 -1.23 -8.35 -9.23
C LYS A 35 -2.40 -7.95 -10.13
N VAL A 36 -3.24 -8.90 -10.52
CA VAL A 36 -4.37 -8.62 -11.43
C VAL A 36 -5.44 -7.82 -10.69
N ALA A 37 -5.82 -8.28 -9.50
CA ALA A 37 -6.78 -7.57 -8.64
C ALA A 37 -6.26 -6.18 -8.26
N TYR A 38 -4.98 -6.05 -7.89
CA TYR A 38 -4.38 -4.77 -7.54
C TYR A 38 -4.41 -3.75 -8.69
N ILE A 39 -4.10 -4.18 -9.92
CA ILE A 39 -4.17 -3.30 -11.10
C ILE A 39 -5.61 -2.90 -11.42
N GLN A 40 -6.57 -3.81 -11.26
CA GLN A 40 -7.99 -3.50 -11.46
C GLN A 40 -8.48 -2.45 -10.45
N ALA A 41 -8.16 -2.64 -9.17
CA ALA A 41 -8.49 -1.70 -8.11
C ALA A 41 -7.84 -0.32 -8.34
N LEU A 42 -6.58 -0.27 -8.81
CA LEU A 42 -5.92 1.01 -9.17
C LEU A 42 -6.69 1.74 -10.29
N ARG A 43 -7.11 1.02 -11.33
CA ARG A 43 -7.88 1.60 -12.44
C ARG A 43 -9.27 2.06 -11.99
N GLN A 44 -9.88 1.37 -11.04
CA GLN A 44 -11.16 1.75 -10.47
C GLN A 44 -11.02 3.02 -9.62
N TYR A 45 -9.97 3.10 -8.80
CA TYR A 45 -9.61 4.29 -8.05
C TYR A 45 -9.35 5.49 -8.97
N ASP A 46 -8.63 5.32 -10.09
CA ASP A 46 -8.38 6.42 -11.02
C ASP A 46 -9.67 7.07 -11.55
N GLN A 47 -10.73 6.27 -11.72
CA GLN A 47 -12.04 6.72 -12.22
C GLN A 47 -12.94 7.29 -11.12
N THR A 48 -12.92 6.70 -9.93
CA THR A 48 -13.91 6.97 -8.87
C THR A 48 -13.35 7.77 -7.70
N ARG A 49 -12.03 7.74 -7.52
CA ARG A 49 -11.31 8.20 -6.32
C ARG A 49 -11.73 7.51 -5.03
N ASP A 50 -12.41 6.38 -5.13
CA ASP A 50 -12.72 5.50 -4.01
C ASP A 50 -11.57 4.51 -3.80
N SER A 51 -10.92 4.59 -2.64
CA SER A 51 -9.79 3.74 -2.28
C SER A 51 -10.18 2.45 -1.55
N THR A 52 -11.47 2.21 -1.32
CA THR A 52 -11.97 1.10 -0.50
C THR A 52 -11.45 -0.26 -0.98
N GLU A 53 -11.51 -0.53 -2.29
CA GLU A 53 -11.02 -1.78 -2.86
C GLU A 53 -9.49 -1.94 -2.73
N LEU A 54 -8.74 -0.85 -2.90
CA LEU A 54 -7.28 -0.86 -2.72
C LEU A 54 -6.92 -1.16 -1.26
N ALA A 55 -7.59 -0.52 -0.32
CA ALA A 55 -7.37 -0.73 1.12
C ALA A 55 -7.72 -2.16 1.56
N ALA A 56 -8.71 -2.79 0.93
CA ALA A 56 -9.07 -4.17 1.22
C ALA A 56 -8.04 -5.20 0.71
N LEU A 57 -7.26 -4.85 -0.31
CA LEU A 57 -6.29 -5.74 -0.94
C LEU A 57 -4.91 -5.72 -0.28
N VAL A 58 -4.52 -4.59 0.33
CA VAL A 58 -3.17 -4.40 0.88
C VAL A 58 -3.22 -4.52 2.40
N GLY A 59 -2.72 -5.64 2.91
CA GLY A 59 -2.59 -5.88 4.35
C GLY A 59 -1.40 -5.14 4.97
N LEU A 60 -1.15 -5.42 6.25
CA LEU A 60 0.05 -4.98 6.97
C LEU A 60 0.89 -6.17 7.39
N THR A 61 2.21 -6.02 7.32
CA THR A 61 3.19 -6.97 7.85
C THR A 61 4.00 -6.27 8.92
N LEU A 62 4.07 -6.87 10.12
CA LEU A 62 4.97 -6.41 11.17
C LEU A 62 6.42 -6.63 10.74
N ILE A 63 7.28 -5.69 11.08
CA ILE A 63 8.72 -5.82 10.89
C ILE A 63 9.38 -5.90 12.26
N ASP A 64 10.29 -6.86 12.44
CA ASP A 64 11.06 -7.05 13.67
C ASP A 64 12.33 -6.17 13.68
#